data_AF-A0A3S0X1J7-F1
#
_entry.id   AF-A0A3S0X1J7-F1
#
_cell.length_a   1.000
_cell.length_b   1.000
_cell.length_c   1.000
_cell.angle_alpha   90.00
_cell.angle_beta   90.00
_cell.angle_gamma   90.00
#
_symmetry.space_group_name_H-M   'P 1'
#
loop_
_entity.id
_entity.type
_entity.pdbx_description
1 polymer ?
#
loop_
_entity_poly.entity_id
_entity_poly.type
_entity_poly.pdbx_seq_one_letter_code
_entity_poly.pdbx_strand_id
1 'polypeptide(L)'
;MKTLVFFVLSWFLFPFNIWAESSFCDRNAANFDYELTQPFNTTQFVKGWGLKRNLLNMRADFNQCINDLDWQRKRIIAAADYWIKQKLNYCHHYLPTYSTPMEQRNALKGQGGYCSQAKDIMPNSVYYKQQARWNYSGQANESINNWLNNTMWQGMDCSNYTSFLYNFAFGRSFSSKVEWQAGQRKGGSQKNLSPNQQQGNNVLDNPSAAGRLVCVDNTLEISHSCNGHGGYLSVIDQQGLKHKGMISASDLALLQLHPGDLLFISATNQNSLNPSLVTHVAIWTGKQVGYGPNDIPPSQIAPNGLCPQESWMPHIGDWVISDSHYQGADYRVLTPCFYLNNLWGVRRVI
;
A
#
# COMPACT_ATOMS: atom_id res chain seq x y z
N MET A 1 6.05 -50.04 67.11
CA MET A 1 4.78 -49.28 67.06
C MET A 1 4.92 -48.14 66.06
N LYS A 2 3.99 -48.12 65.09
CA LYS A 2 3.55 -47.01 64.23
C LYS A 2 4.51 -46.41 63.18
N THR A 3 4.42 -47.04 62.02
CA THR A 3 4.39 -46.48 60.66
C THR A 3 3.73 -45.09 60.55
N LEU A 4 4.37 -44.18 59.82
CA LEU A 4 3.68 -43.10 59.11
C LEU A 4 4.37 -42.91 57.75
N VAL A 5 3.70 -43.34 56.68
CA VAL A 5 4.09 -43.12 55.29
C VAL A 5 3.28 -41.92 54.80
N PHE A 6 3.95 -40.80 54.50
CA PHE A 6 3.33 -39.67 53.81
C PHE A 6 3.42 -39.90 52.30
N PHE A 7 2.28 -40.17 51.66
CA PHE A 7 2.12 -40.06 50.21
C PHE A 7 1.97 -38.58 49.85
N VAL A 8 2.99 -37.99 49.21
CA VAL A 8 2.85 -36.71 48.53
C VAL A 8 2.43 -37.00 47.10
N LEU A 9 1.14 -36.83 46.78
CA LEU A 9 0.66 -36.75 45.40
C LEU A 9 1.13 -35.41 44.82
N SER A 10 2.27 -35.42 44.12
CA SER A 10 2.64 -34.32 43.22
C SER A 10 1.80 -34.42 41.96
N TRP A 11 0.79 -33.55 41.86
CA TRP A 11 0.02 -33.32 40.65
C TRP A 11 0.96 -32.77 39.56
N PHE A 12 1.15 -33.53 38.48
CA PHE A 12 1.67 -33.00 37.23
C PHE A 12 0.61 -32.06 36.64
N LEU A 13 0.71 -30.77 36.96
CA LEU A 13 0.12 -29.73 36.13
C LEU A 13 0.97 -29.63 34.87
N PHE A 14 0.57 -30.34 33.82
CA PHE A 14 1.02 -30.03 32.47
C PHE A 14 0.63 -28.58 32.17
N PRO A 15 1.57 -27.68 31.84
CA PRO A 15 1.20 -26.37 31.33
C PRO A 15 0.45 -26.60 30.02
N PHE A 16 -0.81 -26.20 29.99
CA PHE A 16 -1.59 -26.12 28.77
C PHE A 16 -0.80 -25.31 27.73
N ASN A 17 -0.70 -25.87 26.52
CA ASN A 17 0.01 -25.33 25.38
C ASN A 17 -0.36 -23.86 25.08
N ILE A 18 0.54 -22.94 25.37
CA ILE A 18 0.50 -21.53 24.89
C ILE A 18 0.99 -21.43 23.42
N TRP A 19 1.34 -22.55 22.78
CA TRP A 19 1.95 -22.59 21.44
C TRP A 19 0.96 -22.76 20.27
N ALA A 20 -0.35 -22.81 20.52
CA ALA A 20 -1.33 -23.12 19.48
C ALA A 20 -1.81 -21.89 18.67
N GLU A 21 -1.96 -20.72 19.30
CA GLU A 21 -2.58 -19.54 18.67
C GLU A 21 -1.68 -18.86 17.63
N SER A 22 -0.38 -18.67 17.91
CA SER A 22 0.57 -18.10 16.93
C SER A 22 0.62 -18.94 15.65
N SER A 23 0.41 -20.24 15.77
CA SER A 23 0.49 -21.18 14.65
C SER A 23 -0.70 -21.07 13.69
N PHE A 24 -1.93 -20.78 14.15
CA PHE A 24 -3.09 -20.62 13.27
C PHE A 24 -3.00 -19.32 12.47
N CYS A 25 -2.77 -18.20 13.17
CA CYS A 25 -2.67 -16.89 12.55
C CYS A 25 -1.55 -16.86 11.52
N ASP A 26 -0.33 -17.28 11.90
CA ASP A 26 0.81 -17.29 10.99
C ASP A 26 0.60 -18.15 9.73
N ARG A 27 0.02 -19.35 9.87
CA ARG A 27 -0.25 -20.24 8.73
C ARG A 27 -1.33 -19.69 7.78
N ASN A 28 -2.19 -18.80 8.25
CA ASN A 28 -3.35 -18.30 7.49
C ASN A 28 -3.26 -16.81 7.14
N ALA A 29 -2.14 -16.14 7.40
CA ALA A 29 -1.97 -14.72 7.04
C ALA A 29 -2.24 -14.44 5.55
N ALA A 30 -1.90 -15.39 4.67
CA ALA A 30 -2.12 -15.30 3.22
C ALA A 30 -3.39 -16.03 2.72
N ASN A 31 -4.23 -16.56 3.62
CA ASN A 31 -5.48 -17.21 3.24
C ASN A 31 -6.57 -16.14 3.04
N PHE A 32 -7.04 -16.02 1.79
CA PHE A 32 -8.10 -15.10 1.38
C PHE A 32 -9.32 -15.81 0.77
N ASP A 33 -9.44 -17.13 0.94
CA ASP A 33 -10.46 -17.93 0.27
C ASP A 33 -11.87 -17.41 0.57
N TYR A 34 -12.13 -17.01 1.81
CA TYR A 34 -13.41 -16.44 2.22
C TYR A 34 -13.66 -15.07 1.60
N GLU A 35 -12.68 -14.16 1.65
CA GLU A 35 -12.77 -12.83 1.06
C GLU A 35 -13.02 -12.88 -0.45
N LEU A 36 -12.43 -13.87 -1.15
CA LEU A 36 -12.63 -14.10 -2.59
C LEU A 36 -14.05 -14.60 -2.94
N THR A 37 -14.80 -15.16 -2.00
CA THR A 37 -16.21 -15.57 -2.25
C THR A 37 -17.21 -14.41 -2.18
N GLN A 38 -16.79 -13.27 -1.65
CA GLN A 38 -17.67 -12.13 -1.41
C GLN A 38 -17.81 -11.24 -2.65
N PRO A 39 -18.96 -10.58 -2.83
CA PRO A 39 -19.09 -9.57 -3.88
C PRO A 39 -18.21 -8.37 -3.55
N PHE A 40 -17.24 -8.08 -4.42
CA PHE A 40 -16.39 -6.90 -4.29
C PHE A 40 -17.11 -5.59 -4.59
N ASN A 41 -18.25 -5.62 -5.26
CA ASN A 41 -19.02 -4.43 -5.62
C ASN A 41 -20.36 -4.37 -4.89
N THR A 42 -20.87 -3.14 -4.81
CA THR A 42 -22.29 -2.87 -4.57
C THR A 42 -23.00 -2.69 -5.90
N THR A 43 -24.32 -2.58 -5.88
CA THR A 43 -25.13 -2.23 -7.06
C THR A 43 -24.99 -0.76 -7.47
N GLN A 44 -24.33 0.08 -6.67
CA GLN A 44 -24.18 1.50 -6.96
C GLN A 44 -23.08 1.76 -7.99
N PHE A 45 -23.46 2.33 -9.12
CA PHE A 45 -22.53 2.77 -10.16
C PHE A 45 -22.11 4.23 -9.99
N VAL A 46 -20.83 4.53 -10.22
CA VAL A 46 -20.30 5.88 -10.29
C VAL A 46 -19.79 6.11 -11.70
N LYS A 47 -20.39 7.08 -12.40
CA LYS A 47 -19.93 7.48 -13.73
C LYS A 47 -18.45 7.77 -13.68
N GLY A 48 -17.70 7.05 -14.50
CA GLY A 48 -16.28 7.26 -14.60
C GLY A 48 -15.41 6.62 -13.52
N TRP A 49 -15.95 5.72 -12.72
CA TRP A 49 -15.18 4.94 -11.74
C TRP A 49 -15.62 3.47 -11.66
N GLY A 50 -16.73 3.13 -12.32
CA GLY A 50 -17.33 1.81 -12.25
C GLY A 50 -18.23 1.63 -11.02
N LEU A 51 -18.43 0.37 -10.63
CA LEU A 51 -19.22 0.02 -9.45
C LEU A 51 -18.47 0.40 -8.18
N LYS A 52 -19.17 0.97 -7.20
CA LYS A 52 -18.60 1.20 -5.88
C LYS A 52 -18.23 -0.13 -5.24
N ARG A 53 -17.09 -0.13 -4.55
CA ARG A 53 -16.66 -1.28 -3.75
C ARG A 53 -17.61 -1.56 -2.58
N ASN A 54 -17.78 -2.84 -2.28
CA ASN A 54 -18.43 -3.32 -1.08
C ASN A 54 -17.47 -3.32 0.10
N LEU A 55 -17.97 -3.24 1.33
CA LEU A 55 -17.17 -3.51 2.53
C LEU A 55 -17.09 -5.03 2.71
N LEU A 56 -15.89 -5.58 2.74
CA LEU A 56 -15.68 -7.02 2.89
C LEU A 56 -15.64 -7.39 4.36
N ASN A 57 -16.14 -8.58 4.68
CA ASN A 57 -15.99 -9.15 6.01
C ASN A 57 -14.75 -10.04 6.03
N MET A 58 -14.00 -10.03 7.12
CA MET A 58 -13.00 -11.08 7.35
C MET A 58 -13.69 -12.37 7.74
N ARG A 59 -13.02 -13.50 7.47
CA ARG A 59 -13.41 -14.80 8.02
C ARG A 59 -13.46 -14.74 9.56
N ALA A 60 -14.52 -15.25 10.16
CA ALA A 60 -14.80 -15.04 11.59
C ALA A 60 -13.72 -15.59 12.54
N ASP A 61 -13.01 -16.65 12.13
CA ASP A 61 -11.89 -17.22 12.90
C ASP A 61 -10.64 -16.34 12.89
N PHE A 62 -10.54 -15.33 12.02
CA PHE A 62 -9.48 -14.32 12.10
C PHE A 62 -9.70 -13.26 13.18
N ASN A 63 -10.87 -13.24 13.83
CA ASN A 63 -11.09 -12.35 14.98
C ASN A 63 -10.09 -12.59 16.12
N GLN A 64 -9.57 -13.82 16.27
CA GLN A 64 -8.52 -14.12 17.24
C GLN A 64 -7.16 -13.51 16.87
N CYS A 65 -6.93 -13.25 15.57
CA CYS A 65 -5.66 -12.76 15.05
C CYS A 65 -5.61 -11.22 14.95
N ILE A 66 -6.73 -10.52 15.04
CA ILE A 66 -6.80 -9.08 14.74
C ILE A 66 -6.05 -8.20 15.74
N ASN A 67 -5.71 -8.73 16.91
CA ASN A 67 -4.89 -8.03 17.91
C ASN A 67 -3.39 -8.36 17.78
N ASP A 68 -3.03 -9.32 16.93
CA ASP A 68 -1.65 -9.66 16.61
C ASP A 68 -1.16 -8.72 15.48
N LEU A 69 -0.27 -7.81 15.83
CA LEU A 69 0.30 -6.84 14.88
C LEU A 69 1.19 -7.52 13.83
N ASP A 70 1.89 -8.58 14.19
CA ASP A 70 2.75 -9.30 13.24
C ASP A 70 1.92 -10.06 12.22
N TRP A 71 0.81 -10.66 12.66
CA TRP A 71 -0.17 -11.24 11.74
C TRP A 71 -0.78 -10.19 10.80
N GLN A 72 -1.19 -9.03 11.32
CA GLN A 72 -1.74 -7.95 10.49
C GLN A 72 -0.72 -7.50 9.43
N ARG A 73 0.53 -7.27 9.82
CA ARG A 73 1.64 -6.91 8.91
C ARG A 73 1.85 -7.97 7.83
N LYS A 74 1.88 -9.25 8.21
CA LYS A 74 2.01 -10.37 7.24
C LYS A 74 0.81 -10.41 6.28
N ARG A 75 -0.41 -10.23 6.79
CA ARG A 75 -1.65 -10.30 6.00
C ARG A 75 -1.79 -9.18 4.99
N ILE A 76 -1.49 -7.93 5.36
CA ILE A 76 -1.58 -6.81 4.39
C ILE A 76 -0.55 -6.94 3.26
N ILE A 77 0.65 -7.43 3.56
CA ILE A 77 1.65 -7.72 2.53
C ILE A 77 1.25 -8.93 1.68
N ALA A 78 0.65 -9.97 2.26
CA ALA A 78 0.10 -11.09 1.51
C ALA A 78 -1.06 -10.67 0.60
N ALA A 79 -1.90 -9.73 1.02
CA ALA A 79 -2.95 -9.15 0.19
C ALA A 79 -2.36 -8.39 -1.00
N ALA A 80 -1.34 -7.55 -0.76
CA ALA A 80 -0.62 -6.86 -1.82
C ALA A 80 0.00 -7.86 -2.81
N ASP A 81 0.69 -8.88 -2.30
CA ASP A 81 1.32 -9.94 -3.09
C ASP A 81 0.30 -10.70 -3.97
N TYR A 82 -0.86 -11.08 -3.40
CA TYR A 82 -1.92 -11.74 -4.15
C TYR A 82 -2.35 -10.91 -5.36
N TRP A 83 -2.62 -9.62 -5.18
CA TRP A 83 -3.08 -8.72 -6.24
C TRP A 83 -1.99 -8.30 -7.22
N ILE A 84 -0.72 -8.23 -6.77
CA ILE A 84 0.45 -8.07 -7.66
C ILE A 84 0.61 -9.31 -8.54
N LYS A 85 0.35 -10.51 -8.01
CA LYS A 85 0.36 -11.76 -8.79
C LYS A 85 -0.81 -11.86 -9.77
N GLN A 86 -1.90 -11.12 -9.55
CA GLN A 86 -2.98 -10.96 -10.54
C GLN A 86 -2.60 -10.00 -11.68
N LYS A 87 -1.41 -9.38 -11.64
CA LYS A 87 -0.83 -8.60 -12.75
C LYS A 87 -1.84 -7.64 -13.39
N LEU A 88 -2.48 -6.87 -12.52
CA LEU A 88 -3.50 -5.89 -12.85
C LEU A 88 -2.90 -4.66 -13.55
N ASN A 89 -3.66 -4.05 -14.46
CA ASN A 89 -3.25 -2.77 -15.05
C ASN A 89 -3.50 -1.59 -14.11
N TYR A 90 -2.97 -0.43 -14.48
CA TYR A 90 -3.44 0.83 -13.92
C TYR A 90 -4.78 1.20 -14.56
N CYS A 91 -5.80 1.40 -13.72
CA CYS A 91 -7.13 1.81 -14.17
C CYS A 91 -7.78 2.71 -13.14
N HIS A 92 -8.48 3.75 -13.57
CA HIS A 92 -9.12 4.68 -12.62
C HIS A 92 -10.48 4.16 -12.16
N HIS A 93 -10.49 3.06 -11.40
CA HIS A 93 -11.71 2.40 -10.90
C HIS A 93 -11.63 2.08 -9.42
N TYR A 94 -12.79 1.86 -8.80
CA TYR A 94 -12.87 1.38 -7.41
C TYR A 94 -12.37 -0.06 -7.22
N LEU A 95 -12.41 -0.89 -8.26
CA LEU A 95 -12.29 -2.34 -8.13
C LEU A 95 -11.37 -2.94 -9.19
N PRO A 96 -10.55 -3.95 -8.81
CA PRO A 96 -9.56 -4.51 -9.72
C PRO A 96 -10.21 -5.35 -10.81
N THR A 97 -11.33 -6.00 -10.47
CA THR A 97 -12.05 -6.92 -11.34
C THR A 97 -13.02 -6.22 -12.30
N TYR A 98 -13.24 -4.92 -12.13
CA TYR A 98 -14.11 -4.15 -13.01
C TYR A 98 -13.39 -3.83 -14.33
N SER A 99 -13.94 -4.34 -15.43
CA SER A 99 -13.46 -4.04 -16.78
C SER A 99 -13.92 -2.65 -17.23
N THR A 100 -13.01 -1.79 -17.72
CA THR A 100 -13.39 -0.50 -18.32
C THR A 100 -14.34 -0.75 -19.50
N PRO A 101 -15.50 -0.07 -19.51
CA PRO A 101 -16.41 -0.07 -20.65
C PRO A 101 -15.72 0.41 -21.92
N MET A 102 -16.12 -0.12 -23.07
CA MET A 102 -15.39 0.09 -24.32
C MET A 102 -15.25 1.58 -24.67
N GLU A 103 -16.32 2.33 -24.47
CA GLU A 103 -16.42 3.77 -24.71
C GLU A 103 -15.61 4.65 -23.75
N GLN A 104 -15.12 4.08 -22.65
CA GLN A 104 -14.33 4.77 -21.63
C GLN A 104 -12.83 4.40 -21.69
N ARG A 105 -12.46 3.43 -22.51
CA ARG A 105 -11.05 3.04 -22.72
C ARG A 105 -10.29 4.20 -23.35
N ASN A 106 -9.09 4.49 -22.84
CA ASN A 106 -8.24 5.62 -23.28
C ASN A 106 -8.88 7.02 -23.17
N ALA A 107 -9.90 7.20 -22.33
CA ALA A 107 -10.47 8.52 -22.12
C ALA A 107 -9.47 9.45 -21.39
N LEU A 108 -9.57 10.76 -21.65
CA LEU A 108 -8.71 11.75 -20.99
C LEU A 108 -8.93 11.74 -19.46
N LYS A 109 -7.87 12.07 -18.71
CA LYS A 109 -7.89 12.16 -17.24
C LYS A 109 -9.09 13.00 -16.78
N GLY A 110 -9.98 12.40 -15.97
CA GLY A 110 -11.20 13.05 -15.47
C GLY A 110 -12.50 12.67 -16.18
N GLN A 111 -12.44 11.94 -17.30
CA GLN A 111 -13.63 11.38 -17.99
C GLN A 111 -13.99 9.96 -17.52
N GLY A 112 -13.12 9.36 -16.71
CA GLY A 112 -13.48 8.24 -15.86
C GLY A 112 -13.45 6.84 -16.46
N GLY A 113 -12.82 6.68 -17.61
CA GLY A 113 -12.08 5.45 -17.86
C GLY A 113 -10.62 5.80 -18.02
N TYR A 114 -9.75 5.03 -17.37
CA TYR A 114 -8.32 5.25 -17.49
C TYR A 114 -7.55 3.95 -17.45
N CYS A 115 -8.14 2.81 -17.78
CA CYS A 115 -7.25 1.77 -18.26
C CYS A 115 -6.69 2.31 -19.59
N SER A 116 -5.39 2.61 -19.62
CA SER A 116 -4.66 2.85 -20.86
C SER A 116 -4.50 1.51 -21.59
N GLN A 117 -4.40 1.54 -22.91
CA GLN A 117 -4.01 0.32 -23.61
C GLN A 117 -2.65 -0.11 -23.08
N ALA A 118 -2.42 -1.43 -22.99
CA ALA A 118 -1.06 -2.00 -22.91
C ALA A 118 -0.10 -1.31 -23.90
N LYS A 119 -0.68 -0.95 -25.05
CA LYS A 119 -0.10 -0.31 -26.19
C LYS A 119 0.40 1.11 -25.90
N ASP A 120 -0.01 1.78 -24.83
CA ASP A 120 0.59 3.05 -24.41
C ASP A 120 1.96 2.85 -23.71
N ILE A 121 2.47 1.61 -23.69
CA ILE A 121 3.84 1.19 -23.33
C ILE A 121 4.62 0.82 -24.64
N MET A 122 4.11 1.21 -25.82
CA MET A 122 4.71 1.00 -27.16
C MET A 122 5.93 1.87 -27.45
N PRO A 123 6.66 1.60 -28.56
CA PRO A 123 7.70 2.51 -29.05
C PRO A 123 7.22 3.97 -29.02
N ASN A 124 8.00 4.84 -28.36
CA ASN A 124 7.74 6.28 -28.09
C ASN A 124 7.01 6.63 -26.79
N SER A 125 6.57 5.66 -25.98
CA SER A 125 6.13 5.92 -24.60
C SER A 125 7.33 6.05 -23.65
N VAL A 126 7.22 6.88 -22.60
CA VAL A 126 8.20 6.87 -21.48
C VAL A 126 8.23 5.51 -20.76
N TYR A 127 7.20 4.70 -20.95
CA TYR A 127 7.10 3.35 -20.44
C TYR A 127 7.60 2.29 -21.44
N TYR A 128 8.01 2.67 -22.66
CA TYR A 128 8.53 1.73 -23.65
C TYR A 128 9.76 0.96 -23.14
N LYS A 129 9.77 -0.38 -23.30
CA LYS A 129 10.80 -1.33 -22.81
C LYS A 129 10.85 -1.59 -21.30
N GLN A 130 9.92 -1.01 -20.55
CA GLN A 130 9.69 -1.40 -19.16
C GLN A 130 9.16 -2.85 -19.10
N GLN A 131 9.61 -3.65 -18.13
CA GLN A 131 9.10 -5.03 -17.93
C GLN A 131 7.63 -4.97 -17.51
N ALA A 132 6.72 -4.90 -18.48
CA ALA A 132 5.29 -5.03 -18.24
C ALA A 132 4.99 -6.51 -17.94
N ARG A 133 4.32 -6.77 -16.81
CA ARG A 133 3.95 -8.13 -16.41
C ARG A 133 2.44 -8.29 -16.49
N TRP A 134 1.98 -9.22 -17.32
CA TRP A 134 0.58 -9.43 -17.66
C TRP A 134 0.10 -10.79 -17.20
N ASN A 135 -0.97 -10.86 -16.38
CA ASN A 135 -1.97 -11.93 -16.32
C ASN A 135 -3.10 -11.72 -15.26
N TYR A 136 -4.26 -11.19 -15.64
CA TYR A 136 -5.46 -11.15 -14.77
C TYR A 136 -6.40 -12.37 -14.90
N SER A 137 -6.23 -13.24 -15.90
CA SER A 137 -7.20 -14.33 -16.14
C SER A 137 -6.65 -15.75 -16.05
N GLY A 138 -5.33 -15.95 -16.07
CA GLY A 138 -4.76 -17.30 -16.16
C GLY A 138 -5.09 -18.03 -17.47
N GLN A 139 -5.69 -17.36 -18.46
CA GLN A 139 -6.17 -18.02 -19.70
C GLN A 139 -5.16 -18.02 -20.85
N ALA A 140 -3.99 -17.40 -20.69
CA ALA A 140 -2.95 -17.37 -21.71
C ALA A 140 -1.53 -17.42 -21.09
N ASN A 141 -0.57 -17.93 -21.86
CA ASN A 141 0.84 -17.96 -21.46
C ASN A 141 1.42 -16.53 -21.40
N GLU A 142 2.19 -16.24 -20.36
CA GLU A 142 2.97 -14.99 -20.29
C GLU A 142 4.00 -14.97 -21.42
N SER A 143 3.80 -14.14 -22.43
CA SER A 143 4.75 -13.97 -23.54
C SER A 143 4.73 -12.55 -24.09
N ILE A 144 5.86 -12.13 -24.66
CA ILE A 144 6.00 -10.83 -25.34
C ILE A 144 4.97 -10.67 -26.48
N ASN A 145 4.62 -11.76 -27.17
CA ASN A 145 3.61 -11.74 -28.23
C ASN A 145 2.20 -11.57 -27.69
N ASN A 146 1.85 -12.24 -26.59
CA ASN A 146 0.57 -12.00 -25.93
C ASN A 146 0.49 -10.58 -25.39
N TRP A 147 1.61 -10.02 -24.91
CA TRP A 147 1.70 -8.64 -24.45
C TRP A 147 1.41 -7.61 -25.56
N LEU A 148 2.03 -7.75 -26.73
CA LEU A 148 1.84 -6.78 -27.83
C LEU A 148 0.42 -6.82 -28.44
N ASN A 149 -0.24 -7.98 -28.36
CA ASN A 149 -1.48 -8.24 -29.10
C ASN A 149 -2.75 -8.25 -28.25
N ASN A 150 -2.66 -8.30 -26.91
CA ASN A 150 -3.81 -8.30 -26.02
C ASN A 150 -3.94 -6.98 -25.25
N THR A 151 -5.17 -6.60 -24.90
CA THR A 151 -5.44 -5.41 -24.09
C THR A 151 -6.25 -5.81 -22.86
N MET A 152 -5.82 -5.34 -21.68
CA MET A 152 -6.54 -5.57 -20.43
C MET A 152 -7.08 -4.27 -19.88
N TRP A 153 -8.27 -4.38 -19.33
CA TRP A 153 -9.08 -3.26 -18.90
C TRP A 153 -9.51 -3.42 -17.44
N GLN A 154 -8.77 -4.25 -16.69
CA GLN A 154 -8.96 -4.56 -15.28
C GLN A 154 -7.77 -4.07 -14.48
N GLY A 155 -8.07 -3.43 -13.36
CA GLY A 155 -7.08 -2.72 -12.58
C GLY A 155 -7.67 -1.64 -11.69
N MET A 156 -6.77 -0.93 -11.01
CA MET A 156 -7.11 0.20 -10.13
C MET A 156 -5.94 1.17 -10.06
N ASP A 157 -6.21 2.38 -9.59
CA ASP A 157 -5.19 3.42 -9.39
C ASP A 157 -4.58 3.33 -7.99
N CYS A 158 -3.62 4.20 -7.70
CA CYS A 158 -2.89 4.20 -6.42
C CYS A 158 -3.80 4.37 -5.21
N SER A 159 -4.76 5.28 -5.30
CA SER A 159 -5.59 5.66 -4.19
C SER A 159 -6.69 4.64 -3.91
N ASN A 160 -7.22 3.97 -4.94
CA ASN A 160 -8.09 2.81 -4.73
C ASN A 160 -7.31 1.57 -4.33
N TYR A 161 -6.07 1.39 -4.80
CA TYR A 161 -5.27 0.22 -4.46
C TYR A 161 -5.02 0.05 -2.97
N THR A 162 -4.52 1.08 -2.30
CA THR A 162 -4.26 1.00 -0.85
C THR A 162 -5.56 0.78 -0.08
N SER A 163 -6.59 1.57 -0.35
CA SER A 163 -7.87 1.45 0.34
C SER A 163 -8.60 0.13 0.06
N PHE A 164 -8.43 -0.44 -1.14
CA PHE A 164 -8.94 -1.76 -1.48
C PHE A 164 -8.17 -2.87 -0.76
N LEU A 165 -6.83 -2.81 -0.70
CA LEU A 165 -6.04 -3.82 0.00
C LEU A 165 -6.39 -3.90 1.48
N TYR A 166 -6.62 -2.77 2.14
CA TYR A 166 -7.03 -2.75 3.55
C TYR A 166 -8.46 -3.29 3.77
N ASN A 167 -9.35 -3.07 2.80
CA ASN A 167 -10.68 -3.67 2.81
C ASN A 167 -10.61 -5.18 2.59
N PHE A 168 -9.79 -5.63 1.64
CA PHE A 168 -9.56 -7.04 1.34
C PHE A 168 -8.85 -7.77 2.47
N ALA A 169 -7.87 -7.14 3.13
CA ALA A 169 -7.14 -7.76 4.23
C ALA A 169 -7.95 -7.77 5.53
N PHE A 170 -8.64 -6.68 5.86
CA PHE A 170 -9.17 -6.46 7.21
C PHE A 170 -10.64 -6.05 7.28
N GLY A 171 -11.33 -5.93 6.15
CA GLY A 171 -12.66 -5.30 6.11
C GLY A 171 -12.63 -3.84 6.55
N ARG A 172 -11.48 -3.15 6.45
CA ARG A 172 -11.34 -1.73 6.79
C ARG A 172 -11.49 -0.87 5.55
N SER A 173 -12.36 0.13 5.60
CA SER A 173 -12.54 1.08 4.49
C SER A 173 -12.22 2.51 4.96
N PHE A 174 -11.26 3.13 4.30
CA PHE A 174 -10.96 4.57 4.38
C PHE A 174 -11.10 5.21 2.99
N SER A 175 -11.02 6.54 2.87
CA SER A 175 -11.27 7.20 1.58
C SER A 175 -10.41 6.66 0.44
N SER A 176 -10.92 6.57 -0.79
CA SER A 176 -10.08 6.35 -1.97
C SER A 176 -9.49 7.63 -2.54
N LYS A 177 -9.66 8.79 -1.90
CA LYS A 177 -9.02 10.04 -2.30
C LYS A 177 -7.72 10.22 -1.53
N VAL A 178 -6.59 10.33 -2.24
CA VAL A 178 -5.26 10.35 -1.60
C VAL A 178 -5.14 11.47 -0.57
N GLU A 179 -5.65 12.66 -0.88
CA GLU A 179 -5.59 13.79 0.04
C GLU A 179 -6.37 13.54 1.33
N TRP A 180 -7.51 12.83 1.25
CA TRP A 180 -8.31 12.47 2.43
C TRP A 180 -7.67 11.33 3.20
N GLN A 181 -7.07 10.35 2.52
CA GLN A 181 -6.27 9.29 3.16
C GLN A 181 -5.13 9.88 3.98
N ALA A 182 -4.47 10.90 3.44
CA ALA A 182 -3.40 11.63 4.10
C ALA A 182 -3.88 12.46 5.31
N GLY A 183 -5.19 12.66 5.47
CA GLY A 183 -5.78 13.42 6.59
C GLY A 183 -6.20 14.84 6.25
N GLN A 184 -6.04 15.29 5.00
CA GLN A 184 -6.48 16.63 4.58
C GLN A 184 -8.01 16.68 4.46
N ARG A 185 -8.63 17.73 5.00
CA ARG A 185 -10.09 17.92 5.03
C ARG A 185 -10.74 17.96 3.64
N LYS A 186 -11.99 17.48 3.59
CA LYS A 186 -12.89 17.62 2.44
C LYS A 186 -13.13 19.10 2.11
N GLY A 187 -13.15 19.45 0.83
CA GLY A 187 -13.35 20.83 0.36
C GLY A 187 -12.05 21.59 0.05
N GLY A 188 -10.90 21.03 0.41
CA GLY A 188 -9.60 21.48 -0.08
C GLY A 188 -8.95 22.64 0.68
N SER A 189 -9.49 23.02 1.83
CA SER A 189 -8.91 24.02 2.74
C SER A 189 -7.50 23.65 3.23
N GLN A 190 -7.16 22.36 3.18
CA GLN A 190 -5.87 21.82 3.61
C GLN A 190 -5.06 21.20 2.47
N LYS A 191 -5.37 21.52 1.20
CA LYS A 191 -4.68 20.96 0.02
C LYS A 191 -3.16 21.08 0.08
N ASN A 192 -2.67 22.10 0.78
CA ASN A 192 -1.25 22.40 0.91
C ASN A 192 -0.71 22.22 2.33
N LEU A 193 -1.47 21.61 3.23
CA LEU A 193 -1.02 21.38 4.60
C LEU A 193 -0.18 20.11 4.63
N SER A 194 1.10 20.21 5.01
CA SER A 194 1.93 19.06 5.37
C SER A 194 1.83 18.73 6.87
N PRO A 195 2.25 17.53 7.31
CA PRO A 195 2.24 17.15 8.72
C PRO A 195 3.03 18.10 9.61
N ASN A 196 4.20 18.56 9.15
CA ASN A 196 5.06 19.48 9.91
C ASN A 196 4.53 20.92 9.95
N GLN A 197 3.56 21.27 9.11
CA GLN A 197 2.91 22.59 9.08
C GLN A 197 1.66 22.67 9.96
N GLN A 198 1.29 21.58 10.65
CA GLN A 198 0.13 21.56 11.55
C GLN A 198 0.33 22.53 12.72
N GLN A 199 -0.65 23.41 12.93
CA GLN A 199 -0.62 24.39 14.03
C GLN A 199 -2.03 24.83 14.44
N GLY A 200 -2.25 25.01 15.75
CA GLY A 200 -3.53 25.45 16.30
C GLY A 200 -4.71 24.60 15.79
N ASN A 201 -5.70 25.26 15.18
CA ASN A 201 -6.90 24.59 14.63
C ASN A 201 -6.72 24.04 13.19
N ASN A 202 -5.54 24.26 12.60
CA ASN A 202 -5.21 23.79 11.26
C ASN A 202 -4.39 22.49 11.32
N VAL A 203 -5.08 21.40 11.64
CA VAL A 203 -4.53 20.05 11.84
C VAL A 203 -5.14 19.05 10.86
N LEU A 204 -4.43 17.97 10.57
CA LEU A 204 -4.84 16.89 9.66
C LEU A 204 -5.78 15.93 10.40
N ASP A 205 -7.08 16.24 10.38
CA ASP A 205 -8.11 15.61 11.21
C ASP A 205 -9.28 15.03 10.39
N ASN A 206 -9.07 14.75 9.10
CA ASN A 206 -10.13 14.17 8.29
C ASN A 206 -10.59 12.81 8.89
N PRO A 207 -11.88 12.62 9.22
CA PRO A 207 -12.37 11.37 9.80
C PRO A 207 -12.29 10.17 8.84
N SER A 208 -12.05 10.42 7.55
CA SER A 208 -11.82 9.38 6.53
C SER A 208 -10.33 9.12 6.25
N ALA A 209 -9.43 9.62 7.09
CA ALA A 209 -8.00 9.39 6.98
C ALA A 209 -7.63 7.93 7.19
N ALA A 210 -6.52 7.52 6.58
CA ALA A 210 -5.95 6.21 6.81
C ALA A 210 -5.08 6.28 8.08
N GLY A 211 -5.48 5.61 9.15
CA GLY A 211 -4.64 5.45 10.34
C GLY A 211 -4.20 6.76 11.01
N ARG A 212 -3.01 6.74 11.61
CA ARG A 212 -2.37 7.87 12.31
C ARG A 212 -1.03 8.22 11.69
N LEU A 213 -0.61 9.48 11.76
CA LEU A 213 0.73 9.88 11.31
C LEU A 213 1.83 9.24 12.17
N VAL A 214 2.97 8.99 11.54
CA VAL A 214 4.17 8.45 12.17
C VAL A 214 5.19 9.58 12.39
N CYS A 215 5.73 9.64 13.61
CA CYS A 215 6.77 10.58 13.99
C CYS A 215 8.16 10.12 13.49
N VAL A 216 9.15 11.01 13.53
CA VAL A 216 10.52 10.70 13.07
C VAL A 216 11.13 9.55 13.87
N ASP A 217 10.76 9.36 15.14
CA ASP A 217 11.22 8.24 15.98
C ASP A 217 10.37 6.96 15.87
N ASN A 218 9.53 6.85 14.83
CA ASN A 218 8.62 5.72 14.56
C ASN A 218 7.45 5.54 15.54
N THR A 219 7.26 6.47 16.48
CA THR A 219 6.05 6.50 17.31
C THR A 219 4.84 7.02 16.51
N LEU A 220 3.64 6.75 17.02
CA LEU A 220 2.41 7.30 16.44
C LEU A 220 2.14 8.68 17.00
N GLU A 221 1.63 9.58 16.17
CA GLU A 221 1.15 10.88 16.63
C GLU A 221 0.12 10.71 17.76
N ILE A 222 0.15 11.66 18.70
CA ILE A 222 -0.83 11.76 19.79
C ILE A 222 -1.40 13.17 19.73
N SER A 223 -2.73 13.27 19.63
CA SER A 223 -3.46 14.55 19.60
C SER A 223 -2.91 15.52 18.54
N HIS A 224 -2.66 15.02 17.32
CA HIS A 224 -2.09 15.79 16.20
C HIS A 224 -0.72 16.41 16.51
N SER A 225 0.10 15.73 17.31
CA SER A 225 1.44 16.17 17.67
C SER A 225 2.47 15.04 17.65
N CYS A 226 3.66 15.37 17.13
CA CYS A 226 4.91 14.63 17.29
C CYS A 226 5.93 15.45 18.10
N ASN A 227 5.46 16.33 18.98
CA ASN A 227 6.34 17.10 19.86
C ASN A 227 7.08 16.15 20.81
N GLY A 228 8.38 16.35 20.99
CA GLY A 228 9.26 15.42 21.71
C GLY A 228 9.71 14.19 20.92
N HIS A 229 9.21 14.01 19.69
CA HIS A 229 9.51 12.86 18.81
C HIS A 229 10.29 13.26 17.54
N GLY A 230 10.89 14.45 17.53
CA GLY A 230 11.65 14.96 16.38
C GLY A 230 10.80 15.48 15.22
N GLY A 231 9.47 15.58 15.38
CA GLY A 231 8.54 15.99 14.34
C GLY A 231 7.97 14.81 13.54
N TYR A 232 7.30 15.11 12.43
CA TYR A 232 6.73 14.08 11.56
C TYR A 232 7.75 13.60 10.53
N LEU A 233 7.68 12.30 10.18
CA LEU A 233 8.52 11.70 9.15
C LEU A 233 8.12 12.22 7.76
N SER A 234 8.77 13.29 7.31
CA SER A 234 8.47 14.03 6.08
C SER A 234 9.71 14.78 5.57
N VAL A 235 9.82 14.97 4.26
CA VAL A 235 10.84 15.88 3.68
C VAL A 235 10.38 17.33 3.62
N ILE A 236 9.16 17.63 4.08
CA ILE A 236 8.61 18.99 4.12
C ILE A 236 8.76 19.53 5.53
N ASP A 237 9.39 20.69 5.68
CA ASP A 237 9.57 21.35 6.97
C ASP A 237 8.32 22.11 7.45
N GLN A 238 8.45 22.78 8.58
CA GLN A 238 7.39 23.59 9.20
C GLN A 238 7.01 24.82 8.37
N GLN A 239 7.89 25.28 7.49
CA GLN A 239 7.67 26.40 6.57
C GLN A 239 7.02 25.93 5.25
N GLY A 240 6.89 24.61 5.04
CA GLY A 240 6.39 24.04 3.79
C GLY A 240 7.45 23.88 2.72
N LEU A 241 8.72 24.11 3.05
CA LEU A 241 9.84 23.92 2.14
C LEU A 241 10.25 22.46 2.13
N LYS A 242 10.65 22.00 0.94
CA LYS A 242 10.95 20.61 0.67
C LYS A 242 12.45 20.39 0.59
N HIS A 243 12.96 19.50 1.45
CA HIS A 243 14.38 19.20 1.61
C HIS A 243 14.72 17.85 0.97
N LYS A 244 15.08 17.89 -0.32
CA LYS A 244 15.50 16.68 -1.06
C LYS A 244 16.75 16.07 -0.43
N GLY A 245 16.80 14.74 -0.35
CA GLY A 245 17.92 14.00 0.24
C GLY A 245 17.94 13.97 1.77
N MET A 246 17.01 14.65 2.45
CA MET A 246 16.92 14.64 3.93
C MET A 246 16.57 13.25 4.48
N ILE A 247 15.83 12.44 3.71
CA ILE A 247 15.47 11.07 4.07
C ILE A 247 16.04 10.15 3.00
N SER A 248 16.87 9.21 3.44
CA SER A 248 17.42 8.11 2.65
C SER A 248 16.65 6.82 2.90
N ALA A 249 16.87 5.81 2.03
CA ALA A 249 16.30 4.49 2.26
C ALA A 249 16.86 3.83 3.53
N SER A 250 18.13 4.09 3.85
CA SER A 250 18.75 3.65 5.11
C SER A 250 18.11 4.29 6.33
N ASP A 251 17.70 5.56 6.26
CA ASP A 251 17.01 6.21 7.39
C ASP A 251 15.70 5.49 7.67
N LEU A 252 14.89 5.24 6.63
CA LEU A 252 13.62 4.51 6.81
C LEU A 252 13.81 3.09 7.34
N ALA A 253 14.90 2.42 6.95
CA ALA A 253 15.25 1.11 7.48
C ALA A 253 15.60 1.16 8.97
N LEU A 254 16.39 2.15 9.39
CA LEU A 254 16.78 2.36 10.79
C LEU A 254 15.59 2.74 11.67
N LEU A 255 14.61 3.45 11.12
CA LEU A 255 13.37 3.78 11.81
C LEU A 255 12.48 2.56 12.07
N GLN A 256 12.77 1.40 11.46
CA GLN A 256 11.94 0.19 11.56
C GLN A 256 10.47 0.46 11.21
N LEU A 257 10.22 1.12 10.07
CA LEU A 257 8.86 1.22 9.53
C LEU A 257 8.22 -0.17 9.44
N HIS A 258 6.93 -0.23 9.76
CA HIS A 258 6.21 -1.49 9.82
C HIS A 258 5.62 -1.85 8.44
N PRO A 259 5.70 -3.12 8.00
CA PRO A 259 5.03 -3.55 6.79
C PRO A 259 3.54 -3.17 6.81
N GLY A 260 3.07 -2.52 5.75
CA GLY A 260 1.73 -1.96 5.68
C GLY A 260 1.65 -0.45 5.90
N ASP A 261 2.68 0.18 6.48
CA ASP A 261 2.73 1.64 6.62
C ASP A 261 2.55 2.32 5.25
N LEU A 262 1.76 3.38 5.21
CA LEU A 262 1.42 4.11 4.00
C LEU A 262 2.34 5.32 3.83
N LEU A 263 3.10 5.36 2.74
CA LEU A 263 3.97 6.46 2.36
C LEU A 263 3.19 7.39 1.43
N PHE A 264 2.85 8.59 1.90
CA PHE A 264 2.19 9.60 1.10
C PHE A 264 3.23 10.47 0.39
N ILE A 265 2.99 10.73 -0.89
CA ILE A 265 3.95 11.40 -1.77
C ILE A 265 3.34 12.70 -2.28
N SER A 266 4.07 13.81 -2.10
CA SER A 266 3.72 15.12 -2.65
C SER A 266 4.62 15.48 -3.83
N ALA A 267 4.08 15.37 -5.03
CA ALA A 267 4.74 15.81 -6.25
C ALA A 267 4.12 17.11 -6.77
N THR A 268 4.95 17.99 -7.34
CA THR A 268 4.49 19.17 -8.06
C THR A 268 3.80 18.73 -9.35
N ASN A 269 2.58 19.20 -9.60
CA ASN A 269 2.13 19.41 -10.97
C ASN A 269 3.11 20.42 -11.60
N GLN A 270 3.53 20.26 -12.87
CA GLN A 270 4.62 21.03 -13.49
C GLN A 270 4.47 22.57 -13.40
N ASN A 271 3.28 23.07 -13.04
CA ASN A 271 2.96 24.50 -12.89
C ASN A 271 2.80 24.98 -11.43
N SER A 272 3.07 24.16 -10.40
CA SER A 272 2.93 24.58 -8.99
C SER A 272 4.27 25.03 -8.41
N LEU A 273 4.33 26.27 -7.92
CA LEU A 273 5.51 26.79 -7.21
C LEU A 273 5.79 26.08 -5.87
N ASN A 274 4.78 25.42 -5.29
CA ASN A 274 4.89 24.72 -4.00
C ASN A 274 4.33 23.28 -4.13
N PRO A 275 5.14 22.22 -3.99
CA PRO A 275 4.62 20.85 -3.87
C PRO A 275 4.07 20.65 -2.46
N SER A 276 2.77 20.80 -2.29
CA SER A 276 2.10 20.46 -1.02
C SER A 276 0.86 19.60 -1.20
N LEU A 277 0.46 19.33 -2.45
CA LEU A 277 -0.62 18.41 -2.75
C LEU A 277 -0.11 16.97 -2.66
N VAL A 278 -0.81 16.14 -1.90
CA VAL A 278 -0.57 14.70 -1.90
C VAL A 278 -1.13 14.12 -3.19
N THR A 279 -0.25 13.57 -4.01
CA THR A 279 -0.59 13.08 -5.36
C THR A 279 -0.64 11.57 -5.44
N HIS A 280 0.01 10.88 -4.49
CA HIS A 280 0.24 9.45 -4.58
C HIS A 280 0.43 8.82 -3.20
N VAL A 281 0.22 7.50 -3.12
CA VAL A 281 0.42 6.70 -1.91
C VAL A 281 1.00 5.34 -2.28
N ALA A 282 1.97 4.87 -1.50
CA ALA A 282 2.58 3.55 -1.63
C ALA A 282 2.56 2.82 -0.28
N ILE A 283 2.78 1.51 -0.29
CA ILE A 283 2.84 0.66 0.91
C ILE A 283 4.29 0.24 1.16
N TRP A 284 4.77 0.46 2.39
CA TRP A 284 6.04 -0.09 2.85
C TRP A 284 5.93 -1.60 2.98
N THR A 285 6.81 -2.36 2.32
CA THR A 285 6.76 -3.84 2.43
C THR A 285 7.65 -4.40 3.52
N GLY A 286 8.65 -3.64 3.97
CA GLY A 286 9.74 -4.15 4.82
C GLY A 286 10.62 -5.20 4.15
N LYS A 287 10.52 -5.38 2.82
CA LYS A 287 11.32 -6.34 2.05
C LYS A 287 12.40 -5.61 1.26
N GLN A 288 13.46 -6.37 0.93
CA GLN A 288 14.52 -5.92 0.04
C GLN A 288 14.52 -6.72 -1.26
N VAL A 289 15.19 -6.18 -2.27
CA VAL A 289 15.52 -6.90 -3.49
C VAL A 289 16.57 -7.96 -3.15
N GLY A 290 16.31 -9.21 -3.52
CA GLY A 290 17.18 -10.33 -3.15
C GLY A 290 16.60 -11.69 -3.46
N TYR A 291 17.25 -12.74 -2.99
CA TYR A 291 16.84 -14.14 -3.17
C TYR A 291 16.63 -14.88 -1.85
N GLY A 292 16.71 -14.17 -0.72
CA GLY A 292 16.42 -14.70 0.60
C GLY A 292 14.93 -14.97 0.82
N PRO A 293 14.58 -15.64 1.92
CA PRO A 293 13.20 -16.07 2.21
C PRO A 293 12.21 -14.91 2.38
N ASN A 294 12.69 -13.71 2.70
CA ASN A 294 11.88 -12.49 2.88
C ASN A 294 12.10 -11.46 1.75
N ASP A 295 12.90 -11.80 0.74
CA ASP A 295 13.25 -10.87 -0.33
C ASP A 295 12.26 -10.94 -1.50
N ILE A 296 12.32 -9.95 -2.36
CA ILE A 296 11.67 -9.94 -3.67
C ILE A 296 12.77 -10.09 -4.75
N PRO A 297 12.72 -11.13 -5.60
CA PRO A 297 13.69 -11.30 -6.69
C PRO A 297 13.76 -10.06 -7.60
N PRO A 298 14.94 -9.66 -8.11
CA PRO A 298 15.05 -8.57 -9.08
C PRO A 298 14.11 -8.74 -10.29
N SER A 299 13.89 -9.98 -10.73
CA SER A 299 12.97 -10.33 -11.82
C SER A 299 11.48 -10.10 -11.50
N GLN A 300 11.17 -9.78 -10.24
CA GLN A 300 9.86 -9.41 -9.71
C GLN A 300 9.77 -7.92 -9.35
N ILE A 301 10.78 -7.09 -9.62
CA ILE A 301 10.69 -5.63 -9.46
C ILE A 301 10.24 -4.96 -10.75
N ALA A 302 9.16 -4.20 -10.69
CA ALA A 302 8.69 -3.39 -11.81
C ALA A 302 9.52 -2.11 -11.96
N PRO A 303 9.62 -1.62 -13.20
CA PRO A 303 10.27 -0.35 -13.50
C PRO A 303 9.48 0.87 -12.97
N ASN A 304 10.15 2.02 -12.93
CA ASN A 304 9.58 3.29 -12.49
C ASN A 304 9.88 4.42 -13.48
N GLY A 305 8.95 4.69 -14.40
CA GLY A 305 9.10 5.72 -15.44
C GLY A 305 9.20 7.17 -14.95
N LEU A 306 9.07 7.44 -13.65
CA LEU A 306 9.24 8.78 -13.08
C LEU A 306 10.70 9.10 -12.74
N CYS A 307 11.57 8.13 -12.95
CA CYS A 307 12.97 8.19 -12.61
C CYS A 307 13.82 7.79 -13.82
N PRO A 308 15.04 8.34 -13.96
CA PRO A 308 16.03 7.81 -14.89
C PRO A 308 16.24 6.31 -14.67
N GLN A 309 16.47 5.56 -15.74
CA GLN A 309 16.58 4.09 -15.70
C GLN A 309 17.55 3.58 -14.64
N GLU A 310 18.74 4.18 -14.59
CA GLU A 310 19.79 3.89 -13.60
C GLU A 310 19.32 4.01 -12.14
N SER A 311 18.33 4.86 -11.86
CA SER A 311 17.85 5.12 -10.51
C SER A 311 16.80 4.12 -10.01
N TRP A 312 16.16 3.35 -10.91
CA TRP A 312 15.12 2.38 -10.51
C TRP A 312 15.47 0.94 -10.86
N MET A 313 16.58 0.70 -11.57
CA MET A 313 17.07 -0.66 -11.79
C MET A 313 17.31 -1.35 -10.43
N PRO A 314 16.78 -2.57 -10.23
CA PRO A 314 16.86 -3.24 -8.93
C PRO A 314 18.28 -3.74 -8.65
N HIS A 315 18.83 -3.34 -7.51
CA HIS A 315 20.07 -3.88 -6.95
C HIS A 315 19.77 -4.67 -5.68
N ILE A 316 20.55 -5.71 -5.41
CA ILE A 316 20.39 -6.51 -4.18
C ILE A 316 20.54 -5.59 -2.95
N GLY A 317 19.60 -5.69 -2.02
CA GLY A 317 19.52 -4.85 -0.83
C GLY A 317 18.67 -3.58 -0.99
N ASP A 318 18.23 -3.24 -2.20
CA ASP A 318 17.31 -2.11 -2.41
C ASP A 318 15.98 -2.37 -1.70
N TRP A 319 15.44 -1.35 -1.04
CA TRP A 319 14.15 -1.46 -0.35
C TRP A 319 12.98 -1.46 -1.33
N VAL A 320 11.98 -2.30 -1.04
CA VAL A 320 10.83 -2.53 -1.90
C VAL A 320 9.57 -1.91 -1.31
N ILE A 321 8.79 -1.25 -2.16
CA ILE A 321 7.43 -0.82 -1.89
C ILE A 321 6.44 -1.57 -2.77
N SER A 322 5.21 -1.66 -2.30
CA SER A 322 4.07 -2.04 -3.13
C SER A 322 3.38 -0.76 -3.59
N ASP A 323 3.22 -0.64 -4.91
CA ASP A 323 2.68 0.55 -5.56
C ASP A 323 1.83 0.12 -6.75
N SER A 324 0.77 0.86 -7.07
CA SER A 324 0.00 0.66 -8.30
C SER A 324 0.16 1.77 -9.33
N HIS A 325 1.14 2.67 -9.18
CA HIS A 325 1.37 3.78 -10.10
C HIS A 325 1.47 3.39 -11.58
N TYR A 326 0.65 4.03 -12.44
CA TYR A 326 0.63 4.09 -13.91
C TYR A 326 0.67 2.77 -14.72
N GLN A 327 1.20 1.69 -14.15
CA GLN A 327 1.30 0.36 -14.75
C GLN A 327 0.53 -0.69 -13.94
N GLY A 328 -0.11 -0.28 -12.84
CA GLY A 328 -0.85 -1.17 -11.95
C GLY A 328 0.00 -1.71 -10.81
N ALA A 329 -0.66 -2.51 -9.96
CA ALA A 329 -0.09 -3.04 -8.74
C ALA A 329 1.16 -3.89 -9.02
N ASP A 330 2.31 -3.46 -8.51
CA ASP A 330 3.56 -4.21 -8.59
C ASP A 330 4.53 -3.81 -7.47
N TYR A 331 5.60 -4.59 -7.31
CA TYR A 331 6.72 -4.26 -6.45
C TYR A 331 7.65 -3.27 -7.15
N ARG A 332 8.09 -2.23 -6.46
CA ARG A 332 9.03 -1.23 -7.00
C ARG A 332 10.13 -0.93 -6.00
N VAL A 333 11.30 -0.56 -6.52
CA VAL A 333 12.37 -0.01 -5.68
C VAL A 333 11.94 1.35 -5.12
N LEU A 334 12.21 1.57 -3.84
CA LEU A 334 12.04 2.86 -3.20
C LEU A 334 13.13 3.83 -3.65
N THR A 335 12.85 4.59 -4.71
CA THR A 335 13.83 5.47 -5.33
C THR A 335 13.91 6.86 -4.68
N PRO A 336 15.11 7.49 -4.66
CA PRO A 336 15.26 8.87 -4.25
C PRO A 336 14.54 9.88 -5.14
N CYS A 337 14.68 9.75 -6.46
CA CYS A 337 14.15 10.67 -7.47
C CYS A 337 12.65 10.94 -7.35
N PHE A 338 11.85 9.92 -7.00
CA PHE A 338 10.41 10.07 -6.84
C PHE A 338 9.94 9.89 -5.41
N TYR A 339 10.17 8.76 -4.75
CA TYR A 339 9.52 8.52 -3.46
C TYR A 339 10.16 9.30 -2.31
N LEU A 340 11.45 9.08 -2.04
CA LEU A 340 12.09 9.66 -0.86
C LEU A 340 12.15 11.19 -0.93
N ASN A 341 12.53 11.75 -2.08
CA ASN A 341 12.57 13.19 -2.26
C ASN A 341 11.19 13.84 -2.26
N ASN A 342 10.08 13.09 -2.27
CA ASN A 342 8.73 13.63 -2.27
C ASN A 342 7.88 13.10 -1.09
N LEU A 343 8.48 12.49 -0.07
CA LEU A 343 7.75 11.95 1.08
C LEU A 343 7.04 13.05 1.88
N TRP A 344 5.72 13.12 1.73
CA TRP A 344 4.87 14.09 2.43
C TRP A 344 4.66 13.71 3.90
N GLY A 345 4.53 12.42 4.17
CA GLY A 345 4.27 11.88 5.50
C GLY A 345 4.04 10.38 5.45
N VAL A 346 4.17 9.71 6.59
CA VAL A 346 3.86 8.29 6.75
C VAL A 346 2.66 8.14 7.68
N ARG A 347 1.71 7.27 7.33
CA ARG A 347 0.62 6.89 8.25
C ARG A 347 0.58 5.39 8.48
N ARG A 348 0.34 5.01 9.73
CA ARG A 348 0.17 3.63 10.17
C ARG A 348 -1.28 3.35 10.46
N VAL A 349 -1.82 2.32 9.82
CA VAL A 349 -3.25 1.94 9.91
C VAL A 349 -3.48 0.83 10.94
N ILE A 350 -2.49 -0.04 11.15
CA ILE A 350 -2.54 -1.20 12.04
C ILE A 350 -1.66 -1.01 13.27
#